data_AF-A0AAX7SY13-F1
#
_entry.id   AF-A0AAX7SY13-F1
#
_cell.length_a   1.000
_cell.length_b   1.000
_cell.length_c   1.000
_cell.angle_alpha   90.00
_cell.angle_beta   90.00
_cell.angle_gamma   90.00
#
_symmetry.space_group_name_H-M   'P 1'
#
loop_
_entity.id
_entity.type
_entity.pdbx_description
1 polymer ?
#
loop_
_entity_poly.entity_id
_entity_poly.type
_entity_poly.pdbx_seq_one_letter_code
_entity_poly.pdbx_strand_id
1 'polypeptide(L)'
;MEMITFAQLFSKNGVVSTSTFLESCGVADLIATCYGGRNRRAAEAFVRTGKSIEVLEKEIFNGQKLQGPATSAEVYRILQQKCLVNRFPLFTAVYQICFEKRPVQEMISCLQSHPEDM
;
A
#
# COMPACT_ATOMS: atom_id res chain seq x y z
N MET A 1 -10.98 -4.80 4.71
CA MET A 1 -10.10 -3.74 4.18
C MET A 1 -8.97 -3.46 5.18
N GLU A 2 -7.71 -3.75 4.81
CA GLU A 2 -6.54 -3.57 5.68
C GLU A 2 -6.40 -2.16 6.30
N MET A 3 -6.80 -1.10 5.58
CA MET A 3 -6.78 0.28 6.09
C MET A 3 -7.60 0.46 7.37
N ILE A 4 -8.79 -0.16 7.44
CA ILE A 4 -9.68 -0.09 8.61
C ILE A 4 -9.03 -0.80 9.79
N THR A 5 -8.55 -2.03 9.58
CA THR A 5 -7.88 -2.82 10.61
C THR A 5 -6.63 -2.12 11.14
N PHE A 6 -5.83 -1.52 10.26
CA PHE A 6 -4.64 -0.77 10.65
C PHE A 6 -5.01 0.44 11.52
N ALA A 7 -5.99 1.23 11.10
CA ALA A 7 -6.42 2.39 11.87
C ALA A 7 -6.99 2.00 13.24
N GLN A 8 -7.79 0.93 13.31
CA GLN A 8 -8.34 0.42 14.58
C GLN A 8 -7.26 -0.02 15.57
N LEU A 9 -6.14 -0.56 15.09
CA LEU A 9 -5.03 -1.01 15.94
C LEU A 9 -4.10 0.13 16.39
N PHE A 10 -3.92 1.16 15.56
CA PHE A 10 -2.83 2.13 15.75
C PHE A 10 -3.27 3.59 15.99
N SER A 11 -4.54 3.92 15.82
CA SER A 11 -5.05 5.27 16.15
C SER A 11 -5.10 5.48 17.66
N LYS A 12 -4.54 6.60 18.13
CA LYS A 12 -4.32 6.88 19.57
C LYS A 12 -5.58 7.24 20.35
N ASN A 13 -6.60 7.80 19.69
CA ASN A 13 -7.70 8.49 20.36
C ASN A 13 -9.08 8.01 19.87
N GLY A 14 -9.68 7.07 20.61
CA GLY A 14 -11.07 6.65 20.42
C GLY A 14 -11.26 5.43 19.52
N VAL A 15 -12.52 4.99 19.45
CA VAL A 15 -12.92 3.87 18.58
C VAL A 15 -12.96 4.37 17.15
N VAL A 16 -12.15 3.77 16.29
CA VAL A 16 -12.18 4.05 14.85
C VAL A 16 -13.45 3.44 14.26
N SER A 17 -14.38 4.30 13.81
CA SER A 17 -15.61 3.86 13.14
C SER A 17 -15.32 3.42 11.71
N THR A 18 -15.92 2.30 11.31
CA THR A 18 -15.91 1.84 9.91
C THR A 18 -16.65 2.83 9.02
N SER A 19 -17.69 3.52 9.52
CA SER A 19 -18.45 4.49 8.74
C SER A 19 -17.59 5.64 8.23
N THR A 20 -16.53 6.03 8.96
CA THR A 20 -15.59 7.07 8.52
C THR A 20 -14.89 6.71 7.21
N PHE A 21 -14.69 5.43 6.91
CA PHE A 21 -14.10 4.99 5.64
C PHE A 21 -15.08 5.00 4.47
N LEU A 22 -16.38 5.16 4.73
CA LEU A 22 -17.40 5.38 3.71
C LEU A 22 -17.52 6.86 3.32
N GLU A 23 -16.93 7.76 4.10
CA GLU A 23 -16.83 9.18 3.76
C GLU A 23 -15.84 9.41 2.61
N SER A 24 -15.84 10.63 2.07
CA SER A 24 -15.02 11.01 0.91
C SER A 24 -13.51 10.74 1.12
N CYS A 25 -13.01 10.94 2.35
CA CYS A 25 -11.61 10.68 2.70
C CYS A 25 -11.22 9.20 2.72
N GLY A 26 -12.19 8.28 2.67
CA GLY A 26 -11.97 6.85 2.60
C GLY A 26 -12.21 6.33 1.18
N VAL A 27 -13.41 5.83 0.92
CA VAL A 27 -13.73 5.08 -0.31
C VAL A 27 -13.60 5.93 -1.58
N ALA A 28 -14.03 7.20 -1.56
CA ALA A 28 -13.98 8.04 -2.75
C ALA A 28 -12.54 8.41 -3.13
N ASP A 29 -11.73 8.84 -2.16
CA ASP A 29 -10.31 9.14 -2.37
C ASP A 29 -9.52 7.89 -2.80
N LEU A 30 -9.81 6.73 -2.19
CA LEU A 30 -9.20 5.46 -2.57
C LEU A 30 -9.52 5.11 -4.03
N ILE A 31 -10.78 5.20 -4.46
CA ILE A 31 -11.19 4.95 -5.84
C ILE A 31 -10.46 5.91 -6.80
N ALA A 32 -10.55 7.21 -6.55
CA ALA A 32 -9.93 8.21 -7.43
C ALA A 32 -8.41 8.00 -7.55
N THR A 33 -7.74 7.70 -6.42
CA THR A 33 -6.30 7.42 -6.37
C THR A 33 -5.93 6.13 -7.11
N CYS A 34 -6.71 5.07 -6.96
CA CYS A 34 -6.48 3.79 -7.63
C CYS A 34 -6.72 3.84 -9.14
N TYR A 35 -7.56 4.76 -9.65
CA TYR A 35 -7.78 4.92 -11.09
C TYR A 35 -6.86 5.97 -11.74
N GLY A 36 -6.61 7.10 -11.06
CA GLY A 36 -5.92 8.25 -11.67
C GLY A 36 -4.63 8.70 -10.97
N GLY A 37 -4.31 8.17 -9.79
CA GLY A 37 -3.24 8.68 -8.94
C GLY A 37 -1.82 8.48 -9.50
N ARG A 38 -0.90 9.34 -9.05
CA ARG A 38 0.54 9.23 -9.40
C ARG A 38 1.15 7.91 -8.94
N ASN A 39 0.75 7.40 -7.77
CA ASN A 39 1.20 6.09 -7.29
C ASN A 39 0.79 4.95 -8.23
N ARG A 40 -0.45 4.98 -8.77
CA ARG A 40 -0.92 3.99 -9.75
C ARG A 40 -0.10 4.04 -11.04
N ARG A 41 0.11 5.24 -11.59
CA ARG A 41 0.92 5.45 -12.80
C ARG A 41 2.36 4.97 -12.60
N ALA A 42 2.94 5.25 -11.42
CA ALA A 42 4.28 4.81 -11.07
C ALA A 42 4.38 3.29 -10.94
N ALA A 43 3.43 2.65 -10.24
CA ALA A 43 3.37 1.21 -10.08
C ALA A 43 3.23 0.50 -11.44
N GLU A 44 2.38 1.03 -12.35
CA GLU A 44 2.28 0.49 -13.70
C GLU A 44 3.60 0.58 -14.46
N ALA A 45 4.28 1.73 -14.42
CA ALA A 45 5.57 1.92 -15.08
C ALA A 45 6.66 1.01 -14.47
N PHE A 46 6.67 0.85 -13.14
CA PHE A 46 7.55 -0.07 -12.42
C PHE A 46 7.40 -1.50 -12.93
N VAL A 47 6.17 -1.99 -13.02
CA VAL A 47 5.89 -3.35 -13.48
C VAL A 47 6.24 -3.56 -14.96
N ARG A 48 5.91 -2.59 -15.82
CA ARG A 48 6.15 -2.71 -17.27
C ARG A 48 7.62 -2.58 -17.66
N THR A 49 8.40 -1.80 -16.91
CA THR A 49 9.77 -1.45 -17.31
C THR A 49 10.84 -2.12 -16.44
N GLY A 50 10.51 -2.58 -15.24
CA GLY A 50 11.46 -3.08 -14.25
C GLY A 50 12.41 -2.01 -13.68
N LYS A 51 12.20 -0.73 -14.01
CA LYS A 51 12.97 0.38 -13.43
C LYS A 51 12.65 0.55 -11.95
N SER A 52 13.63 0.97 -11.16
CA SER A 52 13.40 1.26 -9.74
C SER A 52 12.50 2.48 -9.54
N ILE A 53 11.87 2.58 -8.37
CA ILE A 53 11.01 3.71 -8.02
C ILE A 53 11.78 5.04 -8.12
N GLU A 54 13.04 5.09 -7.68
CA GLU A 54 13.86 6.30 -7.72
C GLU A 54 14.14 6.77 -9.15
N VAL A 55 14.30 5.84 -10.09
CA VAL A 55 14.48 6.18 -11.51
C VAL A 55 13.17 6.74 -12.06
N LEU A 56 12.03 6.10 -11.78
CA LEU A 56 10.72 6.54 -12.25
C LEU A 56 10.33 7.91 -11.67
N GLU A 57 10.64 8.19 -10.41
CA GLU A 57 10.45 9.51 -9.78
C GLU A 57 11.16 10.61 -10.56
N LYS A 58 12.41 10.36 -10.98
CA LYS A 58 13.20 11.33 -11.75
C LYS A 58 12.66 11.51 -13.16
N GLU A 59 12.41 10.41 -13.87
CA GLU A 59 12.06 10.44 -15.30
C GLU A 59 10.61 10.84 -15.57
N ILE A 60 9.66 10.33 -14.78
CA ILE A 60 8.22 10.49 -15.04
C ILE A 60 7.62 11.60 -14.17
N PHE A 61 8.16 11.79 -12.97
CA PHE A 61 7.59 12.68 -11.96
C PHE A 61 8.50 13.88 -11.65
N ASN A 62 9.46 14.19 -12.53
CA ASN A 62 10.36 15.35 -12.44
C ASN A 62 11.04 15.48 -11.07
N GLY A 63 11.43 14.36 -10.46
CA GLY A 63 12.10 14.30 -9.16
C GLY A 63 11.15 14.37 -7.95
N GLN A 64 9.84 14.46 -8.15
CA GLN A 64 8.88 14.42 -7.03
C GLN A 64 8.82 13.03 -6.40
N LYS A 65 8.92 12.99 -5.07
CA LYS A 65 8.86 11.75 -4.30
C LYS A 65 7.45 11.18 -4.20
N LEU A 66 7.32 9.88 -4.48
CA LEU A 66 6.07 9.14 -4.39
C LEU A 66 5.80 8.74 -2.93
N GLN A 67 4.61 9.08 -2.45
CA GLN A 67 4.23 8.77 -1.07
C GLN A 67 3.88 7.28 -0.89
N GLY A 68 3.40 6.59 -1.93
CA GLY A 68 2.99 5.18 -1.80
C GLY A 68 4.13 4.27 -1.33
N PRO A 69 5.27 4.20 -2.04
CA PRO A 69 6.42 3.40 -1.62
C PRO A 69 7.02 3.85 -0.29
N ALA A 70 7.14 5.16 -0.04
CA ALA A 70 7.65 5.66 1.24
C ALA A 70 6.76 5.23 2.42
N THR A 71 5.43 5.36 2.27
CA THR A 71 4.46 4.95 3.28
C THR A 71 4.46 3.44 3.48
N SER A 72 4.62 2.62 2.44
CA SER A 72 4.66 1.16 2.60
C SER A 72 5.87 0.71 3.43
N ALA A 73 7.02 1.37 3.29
CA ALA A 73 8.20 1.11 4.12
C ALA A 73 7.94 1.43 5.60
N GLU A 74 7.31 2.56 5.91
CA GLU A 74 6.96 2.91 7.30
C GLU A 74 5.91 1.98 7.89
N VAL A 75 4.87 1.64 7.13
CA VAL A 75 3.82 0.70 7.55
C VAL A 75 4.42 -0.67 7.82
N TYR A 76 5.26 -1.20 6.93
CA TYR A 76 5.92 -2.49 7.13
C TYR A 76 6.81 -2.50 8.38
N ARG A 77 7.56 -1.42 8.63
CA ARG A 77 8.37 -1.27 9.84
C ARG A 77 7.52 -1.32 11.12
N ILE A 78 6.37 -0.63 11.14
CA ILE A 78 5.43 -0.68 12.28
C ILE A 78 4.93 -2.11 12.50
N LEU A 79 4.54 -2.80 11.41
CA LEU A 79 4.01 -4.16 11.47
C LEU A 79 5.06 -5.17 11.93
N GLN A 80 6.31 -5.05 11.49
CA GLN A 80 7.42 -5.87 11.98
C GLN A 80 7.63 -5.69 13.48
N GLN A 81 7.70 -4.45 13.96
CA GLN A 81 7.88 -4.14 15.38
C GLN A 81 6.75 -4.68 16.28
N LYS A 82 5.58 -4.92 15.70
CA LYS A 82 4.40 -5.44 16.40
C LYS A 82 4.13 -6.92 16.14
N CYS A 83 4.97 -7.59 15.35
CA CYS A 83 4.79 -8.97 14.91
C CYS A 83 3.44 -9.20 14.19
N LEU A 84 2.99 -8.21 13.40
CA LEU A 84 1.69 -8.22 12.71
C LEU A 84 1.80 -8.31 11.18
N VAL A 85 2.99 -8.51 10.62
CA VAL A 85 3.22 -8.57 9.15
C VAL A 85 2.23 -9.52 8.45
N ASN A 86 2.04 -10.72 9.00
CA ASN A 86 1.15 -11.75 8.41
C ASN A 86 -0.34 -11.37 8.44
N ARG A 87 -0.74 -10.37 9.24
CA ARG A 87 -2.12 -9.87 9.32
C ARG A 87 -2.44 -8.85 8.22
N PHE A 88 -1.42 -8.33 7.54
CA PHE A 88 -1.53 -7.31 6.51
C PHE A 88 -0.77 -7.74 5.24
N PRO A 89 -1.19 -8.84 4.58
CA PRO A 89 -0.51 -9.38 3.41
C PRO A 89 -0.41 -8.39 2.24
N LEU A 90 -1.40 -7.53 2.02
CA LEU A 90 -1.39 -6.56 0.92
C LEU A 90 -0.39 -5.42 1.19
N PHE A 91 -0.42 -4.80 2.37
CA PHE A 91 0.59 -3.79 2.75
C PHE A 91 2.01 -4.36 2.70
N THR A 92 2.17 -5.60 3.19
CA THR A 92 3.45 -6.32 3.17
C THR A 92 3.92 -6.58 1.74
N ALA A 93 3.06 -7.12 0.87
CA ALA A 93 3.41 -7.43 -0.51
C ALA A 93 3.85 -6.17 -1.27
N VAL A 94 3.15 -5.04 -1.11
CA VAL A 94 3.52 -3.78 -1.76
C VAL A 94 4.93 -3.34 -1.35
N TYR A 95 5.26 -3.40 -0.06
CA TYR A 95 6.62 -3.10 0.41
C TYR A 95 7.66 -4.05 -0.21
N GLN A 96 7.42 -5.36 -0.13
CA GLN A 96 8.38 -6.37 -0.61
C GLN A 96 8.61 -6.31 -2.12
N ILE A 97 7.59 -5.98 -2.90
CA ILE A 97 7.71 -5.79 -4.35
C ILE A 97 8.55 -4.54 -4.64
N CYS A 98 8.30 -3.44 -3.95
CA CYS A 98 9.04 -2.19 -4.16
C CYS A 98 10.51 -2.26 -3.70
N PHE A 99 10.81 -2.97 -2.60
CA PHE A 99 12.10 -2.86 -1.92
C PHE A 99 12.87 -4.18 -1.73
N GLU A 100 12.19 -5.33 -1.69
CA GLU A 100 12.81 -6.66 -1.45
C GLU A 100 12.83 -7.56 -2.68
N LYS A 101 12.52 -7.01 -3.87
CA LYS A 101 12.52 -7.72 -5.16
C LYS A 101 11.56 -8.93 -5.20
N ARG A 102 10.49 -8.90 -4.40
CA ARG A 102 9.44 -9.90 -4.52
C ARG A 102 8.82 -9.83 -5.93
N PRO A 103 8.62 -10.97 -6.63
CA PRO A 103 8.01 -10.97 -7.95
C PRO A 103 6.59 -10.37 -7.91
N VAL A 104 6.29 -9.45 -8.83
CA VAL A 104 4.97 -8.79 -8.90
C VAL A 104 3.84 -9.79 -9.14
N GLN A 105 4.12 -10.90 -9.82
CA GLN A 105 3.15 -11.96 -10.12
C GLN A 105 2.56 -12.59 -8.85
N GLU A 106 3.30 -12.58 -7.75
CA GLU A 106 2.83 -13.10 -6.47
C GLU A 106 1.80 -12.21 -5.78
N MET A 107 1.57 -10.98 -6.26
CA MET A 107 0.58 -10.08 -5.67
C MET A 107 -0.82 -10.68 -5.67
N ILE A 108 -1.19 -11.42 -6.74
CA ILE A 108 -2.49 -12.10 -6.82
C ILE A 108 -2.58 -13.23 -5.79
N SER A 109 -1.51 -14.00 -5.62
CA SER A 109 -1.44 -15.08 -4.61
C SER A 109 -1.57 -14.54 -3.18
N CYS A 110 -1.04 -13.34 -2.91
CA CYS A 110 -1.23 -12.68 -1.62
C CYS A 110 -2.70 -12.36 -1.33
N LEU A 111 -3.47 -12.00 -2.36
CA LEU A 111 -4.90 -11.71 -2.21
C LEU A 111 -5.73 -12.99 -2.04
N GLN A 112 -5.36 -14.08 -2.71
CA GLN A 112 -6.06 -15.37 -2.59
C GLN A 112 -5.98 -16.00 -1.19
N SER A 113 -5.04 -15.55 -0.37
CA SER A 113 -4.78 -16.05 0.98
C SER A 113 -5.10 -15.00 2.05
N HIS A 114 -5.92 -13.99 1.71
CA HIS A 114 -6.17 -12.86 2.59
C HIS A 114 -6.97 -13.29 3.84
N PRO A 115 -6.57 -12.85 5.06
CA PRO A 115 -7.25 -13.21 6.32
C PRO A 115 -8.72 -12.80 6.45
N GLU A 116 -9.26 -12.01 5.52
CA GLU A 116 -10.69 -11.63 5.51
C GLU A 116 -11.56 -12.65 4.77
N ASP A 117 -10.95 -13.53 3.98
CA ASP A 117 -11.62 -14.61 3.25
C ASP A 117 -11.57 -15.96 4.01
N MET A 118 -10.98 -15.97 5.22
CA MET A 118 -10.91 -17.10 6.15
C MET A 118 -11.90 -16.92 7.30
#